data_AF-A0AAE6Y8M8-F1
#
_entry.id   AF-A0AAE6Y8M8-F1
#
_cell.length_a   1.000
_cell.length_b   1.000
_cell.length_c   1.000
_cell.angle_alpha   90.00
_cell.angle_beta   90.00
_cell.angle_gamma   90.00
#
_symmetry.space_group_name_H-M   'P 1'
#
loop_
_entity.id
_entity.type
_entity.pdbx_description
1 polymer ?
#
loop_
_entity_poly.entity_id
_entity_poly.type
_entity_poly.pdbx_seq_one_letter_code
_entity_poly.pdbx_strand_id
1 'polypeptide(L)'
;MEVALLRPLLPAVWRTVPWRVLAAAGAAGLLLAGSTRIPDGEPGAGLGLFVLRMTALVGAFGLAFVLDDPARNTSTGTPVGRAVRTVLRLAFVAPLAALWWTAVLLLLPAATRPPTAPVTLQAAGTAVAALALATVAVRFTDRAEVGRSTAAWLTAVALLVTVVPDRWGLLAAPDDPWWQAAQIRWAVVLCAALVACALWTPEPLVRRRPIPVRTG
;
A
#
# COMPACT_ATOMS: atom_id res chain seq x y z
N MET A 1 11.58 -13.25 -25.46
CA MET A 1 10.51 -14.28 -25.43
C MET A 1 9.48 -14.06 -24.30
N GLU A 2 9.77 -13.28 -23.25
CA GLU A 2 8.85 -13.03 -22.11
C GLU A 2 7.68 -12.04 -22.39
N VAL A 3 7.89 -10.99 -23.19
CA VAL A 3 6.88 -9.93 -23.40
C VAL A 3 5.62 -10.44 -24.12
N ALA A 4 5.78 -11.44 -25.00
CA ALA A 4 4.66 -12.06 -25.72
C ALA A 4 3.76 -12.90 -24.81
N LEU A 5 4.31 -13.49 -23.74
CA LEU A 5 3.54 -14.24 -22.73
C LEU A 5 2.87 -13.31 -21.70
N LEU A 6 3.42 -12.12 -21.48
CA LEU A 6 2.86 -11.13 -20.55
C LEU A 6 1.63 -10.41 -21.12
N ARG A 7 1.64 -10.06 -22.41
CA ARG A 7 0.53 -9.37 -23.10
C ARG A 7 -0.85 -10.01 -22.87
N PRO A 8 -1.05 -11.32 -23.03
CA PRO A 8 -2.36 -11.95 -22.80
C PRO A 8 -2.77 -11.99 -21.32
N LEU A 9 -1.83 -11.86 -20.38
CA LEU A 9 -2.12 -11.81 -18.94
C LEU A 9 -2.62 -10.43 -18.51
N LEU A 10 -2.27 -9.36 -19.24
CA LEU A 10 -2.68 -7.98 -18.93
C LEU A 10 -4.20 -7.81 -18.74
N PRO A 11 -5.07 -8.23 -19.67
CA PRO A 11 -6.52 -8.06 -19.51
C PRO A 11 -7.09 -8.89 -18.36
N ALA A 12 -6.53 -10.08 -18.10
CA ALA A 12 -6.95 -10.91 -16.97
C ALA A 12 -6.57 -10.25 -15.64
N VAL A 13 -5.33 -9.74 -15.54
CA VAL A 13 -4.85 -9.01 -14.37
C VAL A 13 -5.69 -7.74 -14.14
N TRP A 14 -5.94 -6.96 -15.19
CA TRP A 14 -6.73 -5.73 -15.12
C TRP A 14 -8.14 -5.95 -14.55
N ARG A 15 -8.82 -7.02 -14.97
CA ARG A 15 -10.16 -7.36 -14.49
C ARG A 15 -10.20 -7.80 -13.03
N THR A 16 -9.08 -8.32 -12.52
CA THR A 16 -8.98 -8.78 -11.13
C THR A 16 -8.56 -7.69 -10.14
N VAL A 17 -8.23 -6.49 -10.62
CA VAL A 17 -7.94 -5.35 -9.76
C VAL A 17 -9.24 -4.86 -9.11
N PRO A 18 -9.29 -4.61 -7.80
CA PRO A 18 -10.48 -4.11 -7.10
C PRO A 18 -10.68 -2.60 -7.36
N TRP A 19 -10.99 -2.24 -8.62
CA TRP A 19 -11.15 -0.85 -9.06
C TRP A 19 -12.13 -0.05 -8.22
N ARG A 20 -13.21 -0.67 -7.73
CA ARG A 20 -14.19 0.00 -6.87
C ARG A 20 -13.59 0.44 -5.53
N VAL A 21 -12.76 -0.41 -4.92
CA VAL A 21 -12.08 -0.11 -3.65
C VAL A 21 -11.02 0.97 -3.86
N LEU A 22 -10.24 0.86 -4.94
CA LEU A 22 -9.26 1.89 -5.30
C LEU A 22 -9.92 3.24 -5.63
N ALA A 23 -11.04 3.24 -6.35
CA ALA A 23 -11.79 4.45 -6.65
C ALA A 23 -12.39 5.07 -5.39
N ALA A 24 -12.94 4.26 -4.48
CA ALA A 24 -13.48 4.74 -3.21
C ALA A 24 -12.37 5.32 -2.32
N ALA A 25 -11.23 4.64 -2.17
CA ALA A 25 -10.08 5.15 -1.43
C ALA A 25 -9.51 6.43 -2.06
N GLY A 26 -9.42 6.45 -3.39
CA GLY A 26 -8.97 7.61 -4.16
C GLY A 26 -9.88 8.82 -3.98
N ALA A 27 -11.20 8.63 -4.10
CA ALA A 27 -12.20 9.66 -3.86
C ALA A 27 -12.17 10.16 -2.42
N ALA A 28 -12.10 9.25 -1.43
CA ALA A 28 -12.02 9.62 -0.02
C ALA A 28 -10.79 10.48 0.27
N GLY A 29 -9.61 10.13 -0.26
CA GLY A 29 -8.42 10.95 -0.07
C GLY A 29 -8.45 12.31 -0.78
N LEU A 30 -9.06 12.39 -1.95
CA LEU A 30 -9.28 13.68 -2.64
C LEU A 30 -10.29 14.54 -1.88
N LEU A 31 -11.34 13.95 -1.31
CA LEU A 31 -12.31 14.65 -0.47
C LEU A 31 -11.67 15.16 0.83
N LEU A 32 -10.84 14.34 1.49
CA LEU A 32 -10.07 14.75 2.68
C LEU A 32 -9.10 15.89 2.36
N ALA A 33 -8.40 15.82 1.23
CA ALA A 33 -7.51 16.90 0.80
C ALA A 33 -8.31 18.18 0.46
N GLY A 34 -9.41 18.03 -0.26
CA GLY A 34 -10.29 19.13 -0.66
C GLY A 34 -11.02 19.79 0.52
N SER A 35 -11.32 19.05 1.59
CA SER A 35 -12.00 19.60 2.76
C SER A 35 -11.18 20.66 3.48
N THR A 36 -9.86 20.68 3.30
CA THR A 36 -8.99 21.75 3.83
C THR A 36 -9.27 23.12 3.20
N ARG A 37 -10.04 23.19 2.11
CA ARG A 37 -10.44 24.45 1.46
C ARG A 37 -11.82 24.95 1.85
N ILE A 38 -12.58 24.19 2.65
CA ILE A 38 -13.95 24.54 3.06
C ILE A 38 -13.96 25.63 4.15
N PRO A 39 -13.07 25.61 5.17
CA PRO A 39 -13.05 26.65 6.18
C PRO A 39 -12.64 28.01 5.59
N ASP A 40 -13.31 29.08 6.01
CA ASP A 40 -13.02 30.46 5.59
C ASP A 40 -11.66 30.99 6.10
N GLY A 41 -11.04 30.30 7.05
CA GLY A 41 -9.72 30.62 7.60
C GLY A 41 -8.61 29.73 7.04
N GLU A 42 -7.41 30.27 6.88
CA GLU A 42 -6.24 29.49 6.46
C GLU A 42 -5.99 28.34 7.47
N PRO A 43 -6.06 27.07 7.02
CA PRO A 43 -5.81 25.95 7.92
C PRO A 43 -4.38 25.99 8.49
N GLY A 44 -4.19 25.67 9.76
CA GLY A 44 -2.83 25.54 10.31
C GLY A 44 -2.03 24.44 9.60
N ALA A 45 -0.70 24.60 9.47
CA ALA A 45 0.19 23.61 8.85
C ALA A 45 0.10 22.20 9.49
N GLY A 46 -0.21 22.13 10.79
CA GLY A 46 -0.46 20.87 11.50
C GLY A 46 -1.68 20.11 10.99
N LEU A 47 -2.76 20.82 10.61
CA LEU A 47 -3.97 20.22 10.03
C LEU A 47 -3.66 19.65 8.64
N GLY A 48 -2.92 20.39 7.82
CA GLY A 48 -2.46 19.90 6.50
C GLY A 48 -1.65 18.61 6.61
N LEU A 49 -0.72 18.54 7.57
CA LEU A 49 0.07 17.33 7.84
C LEU A 49 -0.80 16.15 8.31
N PHE A 50 -1.75 16.38 9.21
CA PHE A 50 -2.67 15.34 9.68
C PHE A 50 -3.52 14.79 8.53
N VAL A 51 -4.10 15.66 7.70
CA VAL A 51 -4.89 15.26 6.53
C VAL A 51 -4.06 14.44 5.56
N LEU A 52 -2.82 14.83 5.27
CA LEU A 52 -1.94 14.04 4.39
C LEU A 52 -1.63 12.65 4.97
N ARG A 53 -1.41 12.54 6.28
CA ARG A 53 -1.20 11.25 6.96
C ARG A 53 -2.44 10.37 6.89
N MET A 54 -3.63 10.93 7.11
CA MET A 54 -4.89 10.19 6.97
C MET A 54 -5.14 9.76 5.53
N THR A 55 -4.88 10.62 4.56
CA THR A 55 -4.99 10.28 3.14
C THR A 55 -4.02 9.17 2.75
N ALA A 56 -2.77 9.23 3.22
CA ALA A 56 -1.79 8.16 3.01
C ALA A 56 -2.28 6.82 3.58
N LEU A 57 -2.87 6.84 4.77
CA LEU A 57 -3.44 5.67 5.43
C LEU A 57 -4.63 5.07 4.63
N VAL A 58 -5.54 5.92 4.14
CA VAL A 58 -6.65 5.50 3.27
C VAL A 58 -6.14 4.89 1.96
N GLY A 59 -5.12 5.50 1.35
CA GLY A 59 -4.45 4.96 0.16
C GLY A 59 -3.79 3.60 0.45
N ALA A 60 -3.14 3.45 1.60
CA ALA A 60 -2.54 2.20 2.03
C ALA A 60 -3.57 1.08 2.24
N PHE A 61 -4.76 1.40 2.78
CA PHE A 61 -5.87 0.45 2.82
C PHE A 61 -6.29 0.01 1.42
N GLY A 62 -6.47 0.94 0.49
CA GLY A 62 -6.79 0.62 -0.91
C GLY A 62 -5.77 -0.33 -1.55
N LEU A 63 -4.48 -0.11 -1.30
CA LEU A 63 -3.39 -0.97 -1.77
C LEU A 63 -3.38 -2.36 -1.12
N ALA A 64 -3.72 -2.47 0.16
CA ALA A 64 -3.85 -3.77 0.83
C ALA A 64 -4.91 -4.67 0.15
N PHE A 65 -6.00 -4.08 -0.35
CA PHE A 65 -7.01 -4.82 -1.10
C PHE A 65 -6.56 -5.27 -2.48
N VAL A 66 -5.54 -4.66 -3.10
CA VAL A 66 -4.99 -5.09 -4.40
C VAL A 66 -4.38 -6.50 -4.31
N LEU A 67 -3.86 -6.85 -3.13
CA LEU A 67 -3.32 -8.16 -2.80
C LEU A 67 -4.41 -9.20 -2.49
N ASP A 68 -5.65 -8.76 -2.24
CA ASP A 68 -6.78 -9.66 -2.01
C ASP A 68 -7.26 -10.17 -3.39
N ASP A 69 -7.03 -11.46 -3.66
CA ASP A 69 -7.48 -12.12 -4.88
C ASP A 69 -8.74 -12.95 -4.58
N PRO A 70 -9.96 -12.42 -4.82
CA PRO A 70 -11.20 -13.16 -4.54
C PRO A 70 -11.37 -14.41 -5.41
N ALA A 71 -10.53 -14.59 -6.44
CA ALA A 71 -10.52 -15.77 -7.32
C ALA A 71 -9.55 -16.89 -6.86
N ARG A 72 -9.06 -16.85 -5.61
CA ARG A 72 -8.12 -17.87 -5.08
C ARG A 72 -8.68 -19.30 -5.13
N ASN A 73 -10.01 -19.46 -5.10
CA ASN A 73 -10.68 -20.77 -5.12
C ASN A 73 -10.84 -21.37 -6.53
N THR A 74 -10.57 -20.60 -7.60
CA THR A 74 -10.82 -21.04 -8.99
C THR A 74 -9.56 -21.10 -9.85
N SER A 75 -8.42 -20.63 -9.35
CA SER A 75 -7.18 -20.42 -10.13
C SER A 75 -6.08 -21.48 -9.93
N THR A 76 -6.38 -22.57 -9.21
CA THR A 76 -5.49 -23.71 -8.93
C THR A 76 -4.90 -24.38 -10.18
N GLY A 77 -5.46 -24.13 -11.38
CA GLY A 77 -4.99 -24.70 -12.65
C GLY A 77 -4.12 -23.80 -13.53
N THR A 78 -3.74 -22.59 -13.11
CA THR A 78 -3.05 -21.64 -14.01
C THR A 78 -1.51 -21.66 -13.86
N PRO A 79 -0.74 -21.81 -14.95
CA PRO A 79 0.72 -22.07 -14.92
C PRO A 79 1.60 -20.87 -14.50
N VAL A 80 1.01 -19.73 -14.12
CA VAL A 80 1.73 -18.51 -13.77
C VAL A 80 1.80 -18.36 -12.25
N GLY A 81 3.01 -18.30 -11.70
CA GLY A 81 3.23 -18.14 -10.25
C GLY A 81 2.57 -16.90 -9.67
N ARG A 82 2.18 -16.97 -8.38
CA ARG A 82 1.45 -15.93 -7.66
C ARG A 82 2.20 -14.59 -7.63
N ALA A 83 3.51 -14.65 -7.39
CA ALA A 83 4.40 -13.50 -7.32
C ALA A 83 4.35 -12.63 -8.59
N VAL A 84 4.33 -13.27 -9.77
CA VAL A 84 4.30 -12.56 -11.05
C VAL A 84 3.02 -11.73 -11.20
N ARG A 85 1.84 -12.30 -10.86
CA ARG A 85 0.57 -11.58 -10.94
C ARG A 85 0.51 -10.40 -9.96
N THR A 86 1.03 -10.58 -8.75
CA THR A 86 1.09 -9.51 -7.75
C THR A 86 2.00 -8.36 -8.22
N VAL A 87 3.19 -8.68 -8.75
CA VAL A 87 4.11 -7.67 -9.30
C VAL A 87 3.47 -6.92 -10.47
N LEU A 88 2.80 -7.62 -11.39
CA LEU A 88 2.07 -6.99 -12.48
C LEU A 88 0.94 -6.08 -11.99
N ARG A 89 0.13 -6.52 -11.03
CA ARG A 89 -0.93 -5.67 -10.42
C ARG A 89 -0.33 -4.42 -9.80
N LEU A 90 0.73 -4.56 -9.01
CA LEU A 90 1.42 -3.44 -8.39
C LEU A 90 2.03 -2.49 -9.43
N ALA A 91 2.59 -3.01 -10.51
CA ALA A 91 3.15 -2.19 -11.59
C ALA A 91 2.09 -1.32 -12.29
N PHE A 92 0.83 -1.77 -12.39
CA PHE A 92 -0.27 -0.97 -12.91
C PHE A 92 -0.79 0.06 -11.91
N VAL A 93 -0.89 -0.31 -10.63
CA VAL A 93 -1.47 0.56 -9.60
C VAL A 93 -0.48 1.62 -9.13
N ALA A 94 0.83 1.33 -9.12
CA ALA A 94 1.88 2.25 -8.70
C ALA A 94 1.86 3.62 -9.41
N PRO A 95 1.84 3.71 -10.76
CA PRO A 95 1.81 5.00 -11.44
C PRO A 95 0.51 5.78 -11.17
N LEU A 96 -0.63 5.08 -11.07
CA LEU A 96 -1.90 5.70 -10.72
C LEU A 96 -1.90 6.24 -9.29
N ALA A 97 -1.35 5.49 -8.34
CA ALA A 97 -1.18 5.92 -6.96
C ALA A 97 -0.26 7.14 -6.84
N ALA A 98 0.83 7.19 -7.63
CA ALA A 98 1.72 8.34 -7.70
C ALA A 98 0.99 9.59 -8.22
N LEU A 99 0.24 9.46 -9.33
CA LEU A 99 -0.58 10.56 -9.87
C LEU A 99 -1.62 11.05 -8.87
N TRP A 100 -2.33 10.13 -8.23
CA TRP A 100 -3.29 10.47 -7.19
C TRP A 100 -2.66 11.20 -6.00
N TRP A 101 -1.51 10.71 -5.52
CA TRP A 101 -0.79 11.36 -4.43
C TRP A 101 -0.32 12.77 -4.82
N THR A 102 0.15 12.96 -6.06
CA THR A 102 0.50 14.30 -6.55
C THR A 102 -0.72 15.22 -6.59
N ALA A 103 -1.89 14.73 -7.00
CA ALA A 103 -3.13 15.51 -6.98
C ALA A 103 -3.53 15.92 -5.55
N VAL A 104 -3.42 15.00 -4.58
CA VAL A 104 -3.64 15.27 -3.15
C VAL A 104 -2.70 16.38 -2.65
N LEU A 105 -1.41 16.33 -2.97
CA LEU A 105 -0.46 17.37 -2.60
C LEU A 105 -0.79 18.73 -3.24
N LEU A 106 -1.28 18.73 -4.49
CA LEU A 106 -1.69 19.94 -5.22
C LEU A 106 -3.00 20.55 -4.72
N LEU A 107 -3.87 19.74 -4.11
CA LEU A 107 -5.13 20.21 -3.53
C LEU A 107 -4.90 20.99 -2.23
N LEU A 108 -3.84 20.71 -1.47
CA LEU A 108 -3.53 21.50 -0.28
C LEU A 108 -3.13 22.94 -0.64
N PRO A 109 -3.69 23.96 0.06
CA PRO A 109 -3.27 25.34 -0.08
C PRO A 109 -1.77 25.53 0.16
N ALA A 110 -1.14 26.49 -0.55
CA ALA A 110 0.30 26.72 -0.43
C ALA A 110 0.73 27.14 0.98
N ALA A 111 -0.10 27.94 1.67
CA ALA A 111 0.14 28.40 3.04
C ALA A 111 0.18 27.26 4.07
N THR A 112 -0.45 26.12 3.76
CA THR A 112 -0.64 25.00 4.70
C THR A 112 0.15 23.77 4.31
N ARG A 113 0.92 23.85 3.22
CA ARG A 113 1.65 22.73 2.63
C ARG A 113 2.89 22.42 3.47
N PRO A 114 2.95 21.28 4.17
CA PRO A 114 4.18 20.86 4.85
C PRO A 114 5.26 20.47 3.83
N PRO A 115 6.52 20.30 4.28
CA PRO A 115 7.60 19.82 3.43
C PRO A 115 7.20 18.54 2.69
N THR A 116 7.18 18.57 1.36
CA THR A 116 6.58 17.49 0.55
C THR A 116 7.36 16.19 0.61
N ALA A 117 8.69 16.25 0.56
CA ALA A 117 9.55 15.05 0.55
C ALA A 117 9.48 14.22 1.86
N PRO A 118 9.51 14.82 3.07
CA PRO A 118 9.26 14.09 4.31
C PRO A 118 7.89 13.42 4.38
N VAL A 119 6.86 14.09 3.86
CA VAL A 119 5.49 13.56 3.92
C VAL A 119 5.27 12.46 2.88
N THR A 120 5.90 12.56 1.70
CA THR A 120 5.89 11.48 0.71
C THR A 120 6.64 10.25 1.22
N LEU A 121 7.72 10.43 1.99
CA LEU A 121 8.45 9.32 2.63
C LEU A 121 7.56 8.59 3.65
N GLN A 122 6.85 9.33 4.51
CA GLN A 122 5.89 8.76 5.45
C GLN A 122 4.79 7.98 4.72
N ALA A 123 4.23 8.56 3.66
CA ALA A 123 3.19 7.93 2.84
C ALA A 123 3.69 6.64 2.17
N ALA A 124 4.90 6.67 1.60
CA ALA A 124 5.54 5.49 1.02
C ALA A 124 5.79 4.42 2.08
N GLY A 125 6.31 4.79 3.25
CA GLY A 125 6.50 3.90 4.38
C GLY A 125 5.20 3.22 4.81
N THR A 126 4.10 3.97 4.94
CA THR A 126 2.78 3.39 5.28
C THR A 126 2.27 2.45 4.20
N ALA A 127 2.42 2.79 2.93
CA ALA A 127 1.98 1.97 1.82
C ALA A 127 2.75 0.65 1.75
N VAL A 128 4.08 0.69 1.87
CA VAL A 128 4.91 -0.52 1.82
C VAL A 128 4.72 -1.38 3.07
N ALA A 129 4.57 -0.78 4.26
CA ALA A 129 4.24 -1.52 5.48
C ALA A 129 2.90 -2.25 5.35
N ALA A 130 1.89 -1.62 4.73
CA ALA A 130 0.62 -2.25 4.42
C ALA A 130 0.77 -3.45 3.48
N LEU A 131 1.57 -3.31 2.42
CA LEU A 131 1.87 -4.42 1.52
C LEU A 131 2.62 -5.55 2.25
N ALA A 132 3.58 -5.23 3.11
CA ALA A 132 4.31 -6.22 3.90
C ALA A 132 3.37 -7.00 4.83
N LEU A 133 2.51 -6.32 5.59
CA LEU A 133 1.51 -6.97 6.46
C LEU A 133 0.52 -7.83 5.66
N ALA A 134 0.08 -7.34 4.51
CA ALA A 134 -0.77 -8.11 3.61
C ALA A 134 -0.07 -9.41 3.13
N THR A 135 1.22 -9.34 2.75
CA THR A 135 1.98 -10.53 2.33
C THR A 135 2.20 -11.53 3.48
N VAL A 136 2.37 -11.06 4.73
CA VAL A 136 2.38 -11.92 5.93
C VAL A 136 1.04 -12.59 6.12
N ALA A 137 -0.05 -11.81 6.16
CA ALA A 137 -1.40 -12.32 6.40
C ALA A 137 -1.76 -13.41 5.38
N VAL A 138 -1.40 -13.18 4.11
CA VAL A 138 -1.50 -14.15 3.02
C VAL A 138 -0.74 -15.44 3.27
N ARG A 139 0.49 -15.36 3.79
CA ARG A 139 1.38 -16.52 3.97
C ARG A 139 1.00 -17.36 5.17
N PHE A 140 0.50 -16.73 6.23
CA PHE A 140 0.18 -17.38 7.50
C PHE A 140 -1.32 -17.68 7.69
N THR A 141 -2.19 -17.21 6.80
CA THR A 141 -3.64 -17.44 6.89
C THR A 141 -4.17 -18.13 5.64
N ASP A 142 -4.74 -19.33 5.82
CA ASP A 142 -5.49 -20.05 4.78
C ASP A 142 -6.92 -19.52 4.56
N ARG A 143 -7.31 -18.42 5.22
CA ARG A 143 -8.67 -17.88 5.15
C ARG A 143 -8.90 -17.06 3.88
N ALA A 144 -10.14 -17.15 3.40
CA ALA A 144 -10.63 -16.55 2.15
C ALA A 144 -10.84 -15.01 2.19
N GLU A 145 -10.60 -14.34 3.32
CA GLU A 145 -10.87 -12.89 3.51
C GLU A 145 -9.61 -12.14 3.99
N VAL A 146 -8.56 -12.16 3.17
CA VAL A 146 -7.27 -11.55 3.50
C VAL A 146 -7.39 -10.03 3.68
N GLY A 147 -8.24 -9.36 2.88
CA GLY A 147 -8.46 -7.92 2.95
C GLY A 147 -9.01 -7.44 4.29
N ARG A 148 -9.94 -8.18 4.91
CA ARG A 148 -10.51 -7.80 6.23
C ARG A 148 -9.48 -7.98 7.35
N SER A 149 -8.70 -9.05 7.31
CA SER A 149 -7.63 -9.27 8.28
C SER A 149 -6.51 -8.24 8.18
N THR A 150 -6.15 -7.85 6.95
CA THR A 150 -5.12 -6.84 6.70
C THR A 150 -5.60 -5.45 7.10
N ALA A 151 -6.86 -5.12 6.83
CA ALA A 151 -7.47 -3.88 7.30
C ALA A 151 -7.51 -3.83 8.84
N ALA A 152 -7.82 -4.94 9.51
CA ALA A 152 -7.78 -5.01 10.97
C ALA A 152 -6.36 -4.82 11.53
N TRP A 153 -5.35 -5.48 10.94
CA TRP A 153 -3.95 -5.31 11.32
C TRP A 153 -3.44 -3.89 11.08
N LEU A 154 -3.75 -3.30 9.93
CA LEU A 154 -3.40 -1.92 9.64
C LEU A 154 -4.07 -0.94 10.60
N THR A 155 -5.33 -1.18 10.93
CA THR A 155 -6.05 -0.39 11.94
C THR A 155 -5.39 -0.53 13.32
N ALA A 156 -5.02 -1.75 13.72
CA ALA A 156 -4.33 -2.00 14.98
C ALA A 156 -2.95 -1.33 15.03
N VAL A 157 -2.18 -1.38 13.94
CA VAL A 157 -0.88 -0.72 13.83
C VAL A 157 -1.04 0.81 13.84
N ALA A 158 -2.02 1.34 13.13
CA ALA A 158 -2.32 2.77 13.14
C ALA A 158 -2.68 3.26 14.55
N LEU A 159 -3.57 2.53 15.25
CA LEU A 159 -3.91 2.79 16.64
C LEU A 159 -2.69 2.69 17.55
N LEU A 160 -1.84 1.67 17.36
CA LEU A 160 -0.62 1.52 18.14
C LEU A 160 0.29 2.74 17.95
N VAL A 161 0.50 3.19 16.72
CA VAL A 161 1.32 4.37 16.40
C VAL A 161 0.77 5.64 17.06
N THR A 162 -0.55 5.78 17.22
CA THR A 162 -1.14 6.92 17.97
C THR A 162 -0.96 6.85 19.48
N VAL A 163 -0.74 5.64 20.03
CA VAL A 163 -0.49 5.42 21.47
C VAL A 163 1.01 5.40 21.78
N VAL A 164 1.87 5.33 20.76
CA VAL A 164 3.33 5.43 20.93
C VAL A 164 3.64 6.78 21.57
N PRO A 165 4.36 6.81 22.70
CA PRO A 165 4.65 8.05 23.41
C PRO A 165 5.41 9.05 22.54
N ASP A 166 5.09 10.36 22.66
CA ASP A 166 5.67 11.43 21.85
C ASP A 166 7.20 11.47 21.87
N ARG A 167 7.83 10.97 22.95
CA ARG A 167 9.30 10.82 23.06
C ARG A 167 9.93 9.95 21.95
N TRP A 168 9.14 9.12 21.27
CA TRP A 168 9.60 8.33 20.12
C TRP A 168 9.50 9.10 18.81
N GLY A 169 8.80 10.24 18.79
CA GLY A 169 8.73 11.18 17.68
C GLY A 169 8.25 10.58 16.35
N LEU A 170 7.48 9.49 16.35
CA LEU A 170 7.06 8.83 15.10
C LEU A 170 6.12 9.71 14.25
N LEU A 171 5.35 10.56 14.92
CA LEU A 171 4.39 11.50 14.33
C LEU A 171 4.79 12.96 14.54
N ALA A 172 6.07 13.23 14.83
CA ALA A 172 6.59 14.58 15.07
C ALA A 172 6.13 15.57 13.98
N ALA A 173 5.84 16.79 14.41
CA ALA A 173 5.56 17.93 13.54
C ALA A 173 6.88 18.58 13.06
N PRO A 174 6.85 19.40 11.98
CA PRO A 174 8.05 20.08 11.47
C PRO A 174 8.75 20.98 12.50
N ASP A 175 7.98 21.53 13.44
CA ASP A 175 8.48 22.43 14.49
C ASP A 175 9.03 21.67 15.71
N ASP A 176 8.89 20.33 15.75
CA ASP A 176 9.37 19.52 16.86
C ASP A 176 10.88 19.21 16.73
N PRO A 177 11.63 19.18 17.85
CA PRO A 177 13.03 18.77 17.87
C PRO A 177 13.28 17.36 17.30
N TRP A 178 12.25 16.51 17.33
CA TRP A 178 12.32 15.12 16.91
C TRP A 178 12.03 14.90 15.42
N TRP A 179 11.73 15.96 14.65
CA TRP A 179 11.31 15.87 13.25
C TRP A 179 12.29 15.09 12.36
N GLN A 180 13.60 15.36 12.48
CA GLN A 180 14.62 14.68 11.68
C GLN A 180 14.76 13.21 12.08
N ALA A 181 14.71 12.91 13.38
CA ALA A 181 14.73 11.55 13.88
C ALA A 181 13.50 10.75 13.41
N ALA A 182 12.34 11.40 13.29
CA ALA A 182 11.13 10.81 12.70
C ALA A 182 11.37 10.35 11.27
N GLN A 183 12.01 11.18 10.43
CA GLN A 183 12.28 10.83 9.03
C GLN A 183 13.22 9.63 8.91
N ILE A 184 14.24 9.54 9.76
CA ILE A 184 15.16 8.40 9.80
C ILE A 184 14.40 7.12 10.17
N ARG A 185 13.53 7.17 11.19
CA ARG A 185 12.71 6.02 11.59
C ARG A 185 11.77 5.57 10.48
N TRP A 186 11.13 6.50 9.78
CA TRP A 186 10.28 6.19 8.63
C TRP A 186 11.07 5.61 7.45
N ALA A 187 12.29 6.06 7.20
CA ALA A 187 13.18 5.45 6.23
C ALA A 187 13.54 4.01 6.62
N VAL A 188 13.82 3.75 7.90
CA VAL A 188 14.07 2.40 8.41
C VAL A 188 12.84 1.50 8.26
N VAL A 189 11.64 2.01 8.59
CA VAL A 189 10.37 1.28 8.40
C VAL A 189 10.16 0.93 6.93
N LEU A 190 10.39 1.88 6.02
CA LEU A 190 10.30 1.65 4.58
C LEU A 190 11.27 0.56 4.12
N CYS A 191 12.55 0.66 4.50
CA CYS A 191 13.57 -0.34 4.15
C CYS A 191 13.21 -1.73 4.71
N ALA A 192 12.81 -1.81 5.98
CA ALA A 192 12.42 -3.07 6.61
C ALA A 192 11.19 -3.69 5.91
N ALA A 193 10.20 -2.88 5.55
CA ALA A 193 9.02 -3.34 4.84
C ALA A 193 9.33 -3.81 3.41
N LEU A 194 10.24 -3.11 2.70
CA LEU A 194 10.73 -3.56 1.38
C LEU A 194 11.47 -4.90 1.48
N VAL A 195 12.33 -5.07 2.48
CA VAL A 195 13.05 -6.33 2.72
C VAL A 195 12.07 -7.46 3.05
N ALA A 196 11.07 -7.20 3.91
CA ALA A 196 10.04 -8.17 4.22
C ALA A 196 9.25 -8.60 2.98
N CYS A 197 8.83 -7.65 2.13
CA CYS A 197 8.22 -7.93 0.83
C CYS A 197 9.14 -8.77 -0.07
N ALA A 198 10.42 -8.44 -0.16
CA ALA A 198 11.38 -9.16 -1.00
C ALA A 198 11.65 -10.60 -0.50
N LEU A 199 11.69 -10.81 0.81
CA LEU A 199 11.92 -12.13 1.42
C LEU A 199 10.68 -13.04 1.35
N TRP A 200 9.48 -12.47 1.31
CA TRP A 200 8.23 -13.24 1.39
C TRP A 200 7.47 -13.38 0.08
N THR A 201 7.89 -12.67 -0.97
CA THR A 201 7.36 -12.83 -2.34
C THR A 201 7.80 -14.09 -3.08
N PRO A 202 8.97 -14.72 -2.82
CA PRO A 202 9.34 -15.95 -3.52
C PRO A 202 8.53 -17.14 -3.00
N GLU A 203 7.57 -17.62 -3.81
CA GLU A 203 7.08 -18.99 -3.67
C GLU A 203 8.21 -19.95 -4.07
N PRO A 204 8.47 -21.04 -3.32
CA PRO A 204 9.39 -22.07 -3.76
C PRO A 204 8.88 -22.61 -5.09
N LEU A 205 9.66 -22.37 -6.16
CA LEU A 205 9.38 -22.87 -7.50
C LEU A 205 9.08 -24.37 -7.39
N VAL A 206 7.83 -24.74 -7.62
CA VAL A 206 7.36 -26.12 -7.58
C VAL A 206 8.30 -26.95 -8.45
N ARG A 207 9.12 -27.80 -7.81
CA ARG A 207 9.88 -28.84 -8.48
C ARG A 207 8.89 -29.56 -9.38
N ARG A 208 9.09 -29.46 -10.70
CA ARG A 208 8.38 -30.31 -11.67
C ARG A 208 8.53 -31.75 -11.20
N ARG A 209 7.47 -32.33 -10.64
CA ARG A 209 7.44 -33.79 -10.46
C ARG A 209 7.42 -34.37 -11.88
N PRO A 210 8.38 -35.22 -12.25
CA PRO A 210 8.30 -35.92 -13.51
C PRO A 210 6.99 -36.70 -13.51
N ILE A 211 6.15 -36.45 -14.52
CA ILE A 211 4.96 -37.25 -14.78
C ILE A 211 5.45 -38.68 -15.05
N PRO A 212 5.01 -39.70 -14.31
CA PRO A 212 5.35 -41.07 -14.66
C PRO A 212 4.69 -41.36 -16.01
N VAL A 213 5.51 -41.61 -17.03
CA VAL A 213 5.01 -42.13 -18.30
C VAL A 213 4.47 -43.52 -18.00
N ARG A 214 3.14 -43.68 -18.02
CA ARG A 214 2.49 -44.97 -17.89
C ARG A 214 2.60 -45.68 -19.23
N THR A 215 3.63 -46.50 -19.41
CA THR A 215 3.69 -47.50 -20.47
C THR A 215 2.81 -48.67 -20.06
N GLY A 216 1.71 -48.86 -20.79
CA GLY A 216 0.83 -50.02 -20.73
C GLY A 216 0.09 -50.13 -22.05
#